data_AF-A0A2W1J7R7-F1
#
_entry.id   AF-A0A2W1J7R7-F1
#
_cell.length_a   1.000
_cell.length_b   1.000
_cell.length_c   1.000
_cell.angle_alpha   90.00
_cell.angle_beta   90.00
_cell.angle_gamma   90.00
#
_symmetry.space_group_name_H-M   'P 1'
#
loop_
_entity.id
_entity.type
_entity.pdbx_description
1 polymer ?
#
loop_
_entity_poly.entity_id
_entity_poly.type
_entity_poly.pdbx_seq_one_letter_code
_entity_poly.pdbx_strand_id
1 'polypeptide(L)'
;MLTLMRSWKWRQRGTGYLRDGRLKEGSCSRDPVLTDMIATILIDSLSMVNNSSPDSDTQNYSNANLGESAALRDLALRLLKYNLPHPEGLVQVEPQLLVKQLPEEWLTEMEIPFPEGSQILGSLVQDRAVVLFETCFTVEEVSQFYRNQMQALGWNLVELQLGSGFLSVERAQRKVFCRSSTGPSLNVSSKAMPNERTEVRLDLEPERKLGSICAVRDYHQCFQRNVLPKLVHLPNAQSLGGGAFSSEGRAMNACDIIRTEATLASLVAHYVPQIEQANWTETGRHQNNLFNWSSWSLIDENQNDWRGVFLILQIKDIQSCYYLHMQASCINSI
;
A
#
# COMPACT_ATOMS: atom_id res chain seq x y z
N MET A 1 25.98 38.05 27.58
CA MET A 1 27.13 37.53 26.82
C MET A 1 26.61 36.38 25.94
N LEU A 2 25.59 36.59 25.08
CA LEU A 2 25.60 37.09 23.70
C LEU A 2 26.67 36.47 22.78
N THR A 3 26.20 36.00 21.61
CA THR A 3 26.90 35.59 20.36
C THR A 3 27.44 34.15 20.38
N LEU A 4 27.02 33.22 19.49
CA LEU A 4 27.13 33.26 18.02
C LEU A 4 26.08 32.35 17.33
N MET A 5 25.17 32.97 16.56
CA MET A 5 24.56 32.36 15.37
C MET A 5 25.45 32.68 14.17
N ARG A 6 25.78 31.68 13.34
CA ARG A 6 26.38 31.90 12.02
C ARG A 6 25.38 31.56 10.92
N SER A 7 24.94 32.61 10.25
CA SER A 7 24.18 32.62 9.00
C SER A 7 24.99 32.00 7.85
N TRP A 8 24.36 31.16 7.03
CA TRP A 8 24.84 30.79 5.70
C TRP A 8 24.14 31.66 4.65
N LYS A 9 24.90 32.49 3.93
CA LYS A 9 24.45 33.28 2.79
C LYS A 9 24.51 32.44 1.51
N TRP A 10 23.38 32.33 0.82
CA TRP A 10 23.32 31.83 -0.56
C TRP A 10 23.80 32.90 -1.55
N ARG A 11 24.67 32.51 -2.48
CA ARG A 11 25.21 33.36 -3.55
C ARG A 11 24.59 32.89 -4.87
N GLN A 12 23.68 33.67 -5.46
CA GLN A 12 23.21 33.45 -6.83
C GLN A 12 24.35 33.76 -7.81
N ARG A 13 24.62 32.86 -8.76
CA ARG A 13 25.43 33.15 -9.96
C ARG A 13 24.52 33.11 -11.18
N GLY A 14 24.67 34.14 -12.00
CA GLY A 14 23.88 34.42 -13.18
C GLY A 14 24.09 33.45 -14.35
N THR A 15 23.10 33.50 -15.22
CA THR A 15 22.99 32.81 -16.50
C THR A 15 23.88 33.46 -17.55
N GLY A 16 24.68 32.66 -18.23
CA GLY A 16 25.43 33.04 -19.43
C GLY A 16 25.10 32.07 -20.56
N TYR A 17 24.59 32.57 -21.68
CA TYR A 17 24.35 31.82 -22.90
C TYR A 17 25.67 31.52 -23.62
N LEU A 18 25.87 30.28 -24.06
CA LEU A 18 26.78 29.95 -25.17
C LEU A 18 26.15 28.96 -26.15
N ARG A 19 26.50 29.20 -27.41
CA ARG A 19 26.09 28.56 -28.66
C ARG A 19 26.82 27.22 -28.85
N ASP A 20 26.04 26.25 -29.36
CA ASP A 20 26.43 25.13 -30.24
C ASP A 20 27.20 23.91 -29.70
N GLY A 21 26.71 22.71 -30.10
CA GLY A 21 27.51 21.48 -30.18
C GLY A 21 27.34 20.37 -29.13
N ARG A 22 26.26 19.57 -29.22
CA ARG A 22 26.05 18.17 -28.74
C ARG A 22 26.67 17.70 -27.40
N LEU A 23 25.79 17.35 -26.46
CA LEU A 23 25.54 15.99 -25.92
C LEU A 23 24.27 16.10 -25.05
N LYS A 24 23.27 15.23 -25.24
CA LYS A 24 22.07 15.19 -24.39
C LYS A 24 22.43 14.51 -23.07
N GLU A 25 22.80 15.30 -22.08
CA GLU A 25 22.81 14.87 -20.68
C GLU A 25 21.36 14.87 -20.17
N GLY A 26 20.86 13.69 -19.80
CA GLY A 26 19.60 13.55 -19.09
C GLY A 26 19.75 14.12 -17.68
N SER A 27 19.07 15.23 -17.40
CA SER A 27 19.04 15.81 -16.06
C SER A 27 18.22 14.90 -15.13
N CYS A 28 18.90 14.21 -14.21
CA CYS A 28 18.24 13.69 -13.00
C CYS A 28 17.73 14.89 -12.19
N SER A 29 16.41 15.04 -12.14
CA SER A 29 15.73 15.88 -11.17
C SER A 29 16.18 15.47 -9.76
N ARG A 30 16.64 16.45 -8.98
CA ARG A 30 16.89 16.28 -7.55
C ARG A 30 15.57 16.52 -6.82
N ASP A 31 14.89 15.46 -6.42
CA ASP A 31 13.70 15.58 -5.58
C ASP A 31 14.06 15.56 -4.07
N PRO A 32 13.43 16.43 -3.25
CA PRO A 32 13.71 16.59 -1.83
C PRO A 32 12.80 15.67 -1.00
N VAL A 33 12.90 14.36 -1.15
CA VAL A 33 12.01 13.43 -0.41
C VAL A 33 12.57 13.03 0.96
N LEU A 34 13.85 13.30 1.24
CA LEU A 34 14.49 12.81 2.47
C LEU A 34 14.26 13.67 3.72
N THR A 35 13.71 14.88 3.61
CA THR A 35 13.63 15.82 4.75
C THR A 35 12.25 15.84 5.42
N ASP A 36 11.19 15.40 4.74
CA ASP A 36 9.81 15.47 5.25
C ASP A 36 9.33 14.23 6.03
N MET A 37 10.10 13.12 6.02
CA MET A 37 9.70 11.89 6.74
C MET A 37 9.90 11.93 8.26
N ILE A 38 10.62 12.93 8.81
CA ILE A 38 10.93 13.00 10.24
C ILE A 38 9.84 13.75 11.05
N ALA A 39 8.91 14.44 10.40
CA ALA A 39 7.96 15.34 11.08
C ALA A 39 6.70 14.67 11.66
N THR A 40 6.43 13.38 11.41
CA THR A 40 5.12 12.76 11.71
C THR A 40 5.08 11.92 13.01
N ILE A 41 6.13 11.89 13.84
CA ILE A 41 6.24 10.98 15.01
C ILE A 41 6.13 11.71 16.37
N LEU A 42 5.41 12.84 16.46
CA LEU A 42 5.23 13.57 17.73
C LEU A 42 3.78 14.00 18.01
N ILE A 43 2.84 13.06 17.95
CA ILE A 43 1.51 13.24 18.57
C ILE A 43 1.11 11.93 19.24
N ASP A 44 1.61 11.70 20.45
CA ASP A 44 0.95 10.84 21.44
C ASP A 44 1.57 11.07 22.82
N SER A 45 1.11 12.13 23.48
CA SER A 45 1.31 12.38 24.91
C SER A 45 0.37 13.49 25.34
N LEU A 46 -0.79 13.12 25.89
CA LEU A 46 -1.67 13.86 26.83
C LEU A 46 -2.95 13.00 26.93
N SER A 47 -3.27 12.36 28.04
CA SER A 47 -3.62 13.03 29.29
C SER A 47 -3.77 12.04 30.44
N MET A 48 -3.34 12.48 31.62
CA MET A 48 -3.72 11.93 32.91
C MET A 48 -4.48 13.00 33.70
N VAL A 49 -5.57 12.55 34.34
CA VAL A 49 -6.23 13.05 35.56
C VAL A 49 -7.17 14.26 35.44
N ASN A 50 -8.47 14.03 35.71
CA ASN A 50 -9.13 14.64 36.87
C ASN A 50 -10.40 13.88 37.31
N ASN A 51 -10.44 13.56 38.61
CA ASN A 51 -11.60 13.09 39.37
C ASN A 51 -12.46 14.30 39.77
N SER A 52 -13.78 14.24 39.58
CA SER A 52 -14.76 15.09 40.27
C SER A 52 -16.09 14.36 40.40
N SER A 53 -16.76 14.65 41.52
CA SER A 53 -17.88 13.94 42.18
C SER A 53 -19.18 13.85 41.34
N PRO A 54 -20.07 12.87 41.58
CA PRO A 54 -21.33 12.74 40.85
C PRO A 54 -22.44 13.53 41.54
N ASP A 55 -23.13 14.40 40.80
CA ASP A 55 -24.58 14.65 40.86
C ASP A 55 -24.92 16.05 40.30
N SER A 56 -24.95 16.18 38.96
CA SER A 56 -25.82 17.14 38.22
C SER A 56 -25.59 17.22 36.68
N ASP A 57 -24.62 16.50 36.10
CA ASP A 57 -24.12 16.87 34.75
C ASP A 57 -24.65 16.07 33.54
N THR A 58 -25.64 15.19 33.72
CA THR A 58 -26.08 14.27 32.66
C THR A 58 -26.68 14.98 31.43
N GLN A 59 -27.16 16.22 31.56
CA GLN A 59 -27.73 16.97 30.43
C GLN A 59 -26.69 17.82 29.66
N ASN A 60 -25.58 18.23 30.27
CA ASN A 60 -24.53 19.01 29.59
C ASN A 60 -23.54 18.12 28.82
N TYR A 61 -23.26 16.91 29.30
CA TYR A 61 -22.41 15.94 28.59
C TYR A 61 -23.01 15.49 27.24
N SER A 62 -24.34 15.40 27.16
CA SER A 62 -25.04 14.95 25.96
C SER A 62 -24.93 15.97 24.80
N ASN A 63 -24.99 17.26 25.12
CA ASN A 63 -24.91 18.34 24.11
C ASN A 63 -23.47 18.61 23.65
N ALA A 64 -22.49 18.49 24.56
CA ALA A 64 -21.07 18.59 24.20
C ALA A 64 -20.64 17.47 23.24
N ASN A 65 -21.05 16.23 23.51
CA ASN A 65 -20.76 15.07 22.65
C ASN A 65 -21.43 15.14 21.27
N LEU A 66 -22.64 15.72 21.18
CA LEU A 66 -23.32 15.95 19.90
C LEU A 66 -22.59 16.99 19.05
N GLY A 67 -22.13 18.09 19.68
CA GLY A 67 -21.35 19.14 19.01
C GLY A 67 -20.00 18.62 18.52
N GLU A 68 -19.30 17.84 19.35
CA GLU A 68 -18.03 17.23 18.99
C GLU A 68 -18.18 16.22 17.86
N SER A 69 -19.19 15.34 17.92
CA SER A 69 -19.46 14.35 16.86
C SER A 69 -19.78 15.02 15.53
N ALA A 70 -20.52 16.12 15.54
CA ALA A 70 -20.80 16.92 14.35
C ALA A 70 -19.53 17.59 13.80
N ALA A 71 -18.69 18.15 14.68
CA ALA A 71 -17.42 18.78 14.29
C ALA A 71 -16.43 17.76 13.71
N LEU A 72 -16.32 16.57 14.32
CA LEU A 72 -15.50 15.47 13.82
C LEU A 72 -15.99 14.97 12.46
N ARG A 73 -17.31 14.87 12.28
CA ARG A 73 -17.90 14.51 10.99
C ARG A 73 -17.58 15.55 9.92
N ASP A 74 -17.76 16.84 10.21
CA ASP A 74 -17.43 17.92 9.27
C ASP A 74 -15.94 17.90 8.91
N LEU A 75 -15.06 17.76 9.90
CA LEU A 75 -13.62 17.64 9.68
C LEU A 75 -13.27 16.42 8.81
N ALA A 76 -13.81 15.25 9.12
CA ALA A 76 -13.57 14.03 8.36
C ALA A 76 -13.99 14.19 6.89
N LEU A 77 -15.19 14.75 6.64
CA LEU A 77 -15.66 15.02 5.29
C LEU A 77 -14.75 16.00 4.54
N ARG A 78 -14.25 17.05 5.20
CA ARG A 78 -13.29 17.99 4.60
C ARG A 78 -11.95 17.35 4.28
N LEU A 79 -11.45 16.47 5.15
CA LEU A 79 -10.21 15.72 4.90
C LEU A 79 -10.36 14.69 3.77
N LEU A 80 -11.56 14.15 3.58
CA LEU A 80 -11.88 13.20 2.52
C LEU A 80 -12.12 13.86 1.16
N LYS A 81 -12.39 15.18 1.11
CA LYS A 81 -12.44 15.93 -0.14
C LYS A 81 -11.06 15.93 -0.80
N TYR A 82 -10.90 15.10 -1.83
CA TYR A 82 -9.70 15.06 -2.67
C TYR A 82 -9.44 16.44 -3.29
N ASN A 83 -8.30 17.08 -2.96
CA ASN A 83 -7.85 18.36 -3.51
C ASN A 83 -6.98 18.22 -4.77
N LEU A 84 -6.96 17.06 -5.42
CA LEU A 84 -6.22 16.92 -6.68
C LEU A 84 -6.99 17.61 -7.82
N PRO A 85 -6.28 18.28 -8.76
CA PRO A 85 -6.90 18.83 -9.94
C PRO A 85 -7.61 17.70 -10.69
N HIS A 86 -8.94 17.76 -10.70
CA HIS A 86 -9.73 16.80 -11.45
C HIS A 86 -9.46 17.06 -12.94
N PRO A 87 -9.27 15.99 -13.75
CA PRO A 87 -9.32 16.13 -15.20
C PRO A 87 -10.62 16.87 -15.56
N GLU A 88 -10.52 17.88 -16.43
CA GLU A 88 -11.68 18.69 -16.83
C GLU A 88 -12.87 17.79 -17.22
N GLY A 89 -14.03 18.01 -16.62
CA GLY A 89 -15.28 17.33 -16.96
C GLY A 89 -15.76 16.21 -16.04
N LEU A 90 -15.04 15.86 -14.96
CA LEU A 90 -15.58 14.97 -13.93
C LEU A 90 -16.38 15.74 -12.87
N VAL A 91 -17.62 15.32 -12.63
CA VAL A 91 -18.48 15.87 -11.57
C VAL A 91 -17.88 15.47 -10.22
N GLN A 92 -17.51 16.45 -9.41
CA GLN A 92 -17.05 16.20 -8.05
C GLN A 92 -18.25 15.76 -7.20
N VAL A 93 -18.28 14.49 -6.82
CA VAL A 93 -19.29 13.97 -5.90
C VAL A 93 -18.87 14.34 -4.48
N GLU A 94 -19.77 15.01 -3.76
CA GLU A 94 -19.57 15.32 -2.34
C GLU A 94 -19.50 14.01 -1.53
N PRO A 95 -18.42 13.79 -0.74
CA PRO A 95 -18.28 12.57 0.02
C PRO A 95 -19.38 12.46 1.07
N GLN A 96 -19.94 11.26 1.23
CA GLN A 96 -20.94 10.95 2.25
C GLN A 96 -20.45 9.85 3.16
N LEU A 97 -20.43 10.11 4.47
CA LEU A 97 -20.07 9.13 5.48
C LEU A 97 -21.33 8.54 6.11
N LEU A 98 -21.56 7.24 5.93
CA LEU A 98 -22.73 6.52 6.42
C LEU A 98 -22.33 5.63 7.60
N VAL A 99 -22.65 6.02 8.83
CA VAL A 99 -22.24 5.28 10.03
C VAL A 99 -23.18 4.09 10.23
N LYS A 100 -22.63 2.88 10.36
CA LYS A 100 -23.38 1.61 10.50
C LYS A 100 -24.44 1.38 9.42
N GLN A 101 -24.21 1.91 8.24
CA GLN A 101 -25.14 1.88 7.11
C GLN A 101 -24.40 1.52 5.83
N LEU A 102 -25.11 0.89 4.90
CA LEU A 102 -24.63 0.60 3.55
C LEU A 102 -25.06 1.71 2.58
N PRO A 103 -24.35 1.89 1.46
CA PRO A 103 -24.83 2.73 0.35
C PRO A 103 -26.17 2.20 -0.18
N GLU A 104 -27.08 3.08 -0.58
CA GLU A 104 -28.38 2.68 -1.12
C GLU A 104 -28.24 1.81 -2.38
N GLU A 105 -27.30 2.16 -3.27
CA GLU A 105 -26.99 1.43 -4.51
C GLU A 105 -26.62 -0.04 -4.27
N TRP A 106 -26.03 -0.36 -3.11
CA TRP A 106 -25.74 -1.74 -2.73
C TRP A 106 -26.96 -2.55 -2.35
N LEU A 107 -27.95 -1.90 -1.73
CA LEU A 107 -29.20 -2.53 -1.31
C LEU A 107 -30.11 -2.82 -2.51
N THR A 108 -30.02 -2.02 -3.57
CA THR A 108 -30.95 -2.08 -4.70
C THR A 108 -30.43 -2.81 -5.93
N GLU A 109 -29.11 -2.79 -6.22
CA GLU A 109 -28.62 -3.20 -7.56
C GLU A 109 -27.51 -4.27 -7.58
N MET A 110 -26.75 -4.42 -6.48
CA MET A 110 -25.49 -5.20 -6.51
C MET A 110 -25.50 -6.50 -5.73
N GLU A 111 -26.47 -6.72 -4.83
CA GLU A 111 -26.62 -7.96 -4.03
C GLU A 111 -25.29 -8.52 -3.49
N ILE A 112 -24.41 -7.65 -2.99
CA ILE A 112 -23.10 -8.08 -2.47
C ILE A 112 -23.30 -8.79 -1.12
N PRO A 113 -22.88 -10.05 -0.99
CA PRO A 113 -23.13 -10.83 0.21
C PRO A 113 -22.15 -10.48 1.32
N PHE A 114 -22.61 -10.67 2.56
CA PHE A 114 -21.81 -10.52 3.78
C PHE A 114 -21.75 -11.86 4.51
N PRO A 115 -20.60 -12.24 5.10
CA PRO A 115 -20.53 -13.39 6.00
C PRO A 115 -21.56 -13.29 7.12
N GLU A 116 -22.05 -14.43 7.60
CA GLU A 116 -22.97 -14.45 8.74
C GLU A 116 -22.31 -13.82 9.98
N GLY A 117 -23.10 -13.08 10.77
CA GLY A 117 -22.59 -12.37 11.95
C GLY A 117 -21.75 -11.13 11.65
N SER A 118 -21.69 -10.68 10.39
CA SER A 118 -20.99 -9.45 10.03
C SER A 118 -21.62 -8.22 10.67
N GLN A 119 -20.78 -7.32 11.17
CA GLN A 119 -21.18 -6.03 11.77
C GLN A 119 -20.67 -4.87 10.91
N ILE A 120 -21.58 -4.15 10.25
CA ILE A 120 -21.22 -2.97 9.47
C ILE A 120 -20.73 -1.85 10.40
N LEU A 121 -19.51 -1.37 10.16
CA LEU A 121 -18.94 -0.21 10.86
C LEU A 121 -19.41 1.08 10.18
N GLY A 122 -19.36 1.10 8.85
CA GLY A 122 -19.87 2.21 8.05
C GLY A 122 -19.38 2.17 6.62
N SER A 123 -19.79 3.19 5.87
CA SER A 123 -19.52 3.32 4.45
C SER A 123 -19.11 4.75 4.10
N LEU A 124 -18.28 4.88 3.06
CA LEU A 124 -17.96 6.14 2.40
C LEU A 124 -18.44 6.07 0.96
N VAL A 125 -19.28 7.01 0.54
CA VAL A 125 -19.78 7.13 -0.83
C VAL A 125 -19.19 8.39 -1.45
N GLN A 126 -18.54 8.25 -2.60
CA GLN A 126 -18.01 9.36 -3.39
C GLN A 126 -18.11 8.99 -4.90
N ASP A 127 -17.01 9.04 -5.66
CA ASP A 127 -16.91 8.50 -7.02
C ASP A 127 -16.78 6.97 -7.05
N ARG A 128 -16.69 6.37 -5.87
CA ARG A 128 -16.69 4.94 -5.55
C ARG A 128 -17.28 4.75 -4.16
N ALA A 129 -17.69 3.52 -3.87
CA ALA A 129 -18.23 3.17 -2.55
C ALA A 129 -17.24 2.28 -1.80
N VAL A 130 -16.93 2.66 -0.56
CA VAL A 130 -16.11 1.86 0.36
C VAL A 130 -16.96 1.47 1.55
N VAL A 131 -16.97 0.20 1.92
CA VAL A 131 -17.63 -0.29 3.13
C VAL A 131 -16.65 -1.03 4.01
N LEU A 132 -16.76 -0.75 5.31
CA LEU A 132 -16.00 -1.41 6.36
C LEU A 132 -16.96 -2.17 7.25
N PHE A 133 -16.62 -3.43 7.52
CA PHE A 133 -17.35 -4.27 8.46
C PHE A 133 -16.38 -5.23 9.18
N GLU A 134 -16.85 -5.79 10.28
CA GLU A 134 -16.12 -6.81 11.03
C GLU A 134 -16.86 -8.15 10.96
N THR A 135 -16.12 -9.25 11.01
CA THR A 135 -16.68 -10.60 11.08
C THR A 135 -15.85 -11.50 12.00
N CYS A 136 -16.45 -12.59 12.46
CA CYS A 136 -15.76 -13.66 13.19
C CYS A 136 -15.01 -14.64 12.26
N PHE A 137 -15.17 -14.51 10.94
CA PHE A 137 -14.42 -15.31 9.98
C PHE A 137 -12.94 -14.92 10.03
N THR A 138 -12.06 -15.89 9.84
CA THR A 138 -10.63 -15.65 9.59
C THR A 138 -10.41 -14.98 8.24
N VAL A 139 -9.22 -14.42 8.03
CA VAL A 139 -8.83 -13.77 6.77
C VAL A 139 -8.98 -14.73 5.57
N GLU A 140 -8.58 -15.98 5.75
CA GLU A 140 -8.69 -17.05 4.75
C GLU A 140 -10.14 -17.41 4.45
N GLU A 141 -10.98 -17.53 5.49
CA GLU A 141 -12.41 -17.81 5.34
C GLU A 141 -13.13 -16.66 4.63
N VAL A 142 -12.80 -15.40 4.92
CA VAL A 142 -13.34 -14.24 4.20
C VAL A 142 -12.97 -14.32 2.71
N SER A 143 -11.70 -14.60 2.40
CA SER A 143 -11.24 -14.76 1.02
C SER A 143 -11.99 -15.90 0.30
N GLN A 144 -12.18 -17.03 0.96
CA GLN A 144 -12.90 -18.17 0.38
C GLN A 144 -14.41 -17.87 0.20
N PHE A 145 -15.03 -17.21 1.18
CA PHE A 145 -16.42 -16.78 1.13
C PHE A 145 -16.67 -15.91 -0.10
N TYR A 146 -15.91 -14.81 -0.27
CA TYR A 146 -16.11 -13.92 -1.41
C TYR A 146 -15.77 -14.58 -2.74
N ARG A 147 -14.75 -15.45 -2.80
CA ARG A 147 -14.48 -16.23 -4.01
C ARG A 147 -15.72 -17.00 -4.46
N ASN A 148 -16.30 -17.79 -3.55
CA ASN A 148 -17.44 -18.66 -3.87
C ASN A 148 -18.69 -17.84 -4.22
N GLN A 149 -19.02 -16.88 -3.37
CA GLN A 149 -20.25 -16.11 -3.50
C GLN A 149 -20.25 -15.20 -4.72
N MET A 150 -19.15 -14.48 -4.96
CA MET A 150 -19.07 -13.57 -6.12
C MET A 150 -19.08 -14.35 -7.44
N GLN A 151 -18.42 -15.51 -7.49
CA GLN A 151 -18.48 -16.38 -8.67
C GLN A 151 -19.89 -16.93 -8.93
N ALA A 152 -20.62 -17.31 -7.87
CA ALA A 152 -22.03 -17.73 -8.00
C ALA A 152 -22.93 -16.60 -8.54
N LEU A 153 -22.60 -15.35 -8.22
CA LEU A 153 -23.25 -14.15 -8.75
C LEU A 153 -22.76 -13.73 -10.15
N GLY A 154 -21.94 -14.56 -10.80
CA GLY A 154 -21.44 -14.32 -12.16
C GLY A 154 -20.27 -13.32 -12.24
N TRP A 155 -19.65 -12.96 -11.13
CA TRP A 155 -18.44 -12.14 -11.14
C TRP A 155 -17.21 -12.99 -11.39
N ASN A 156 -16.27 -12.44 -12.16
CA ASN A 156 -15.00 -13.09 -12.46
C ASN A 156 -13.93 -12.62 -11.49
N LEU A 157 -13.22 -13.55 -10.85
CA LEU A 157 -12.03 -13.23 -10.08
C LEU A 157 -10.91 -12.84 -11.05
N VAL A 158 -10.38 -11.64 -10.90
CA VAL A 158 -9.20 -11.19 -11.62
C VAL A 158 -7.98 -11.45 -10.76
N GLU A 159 -7.07 -12.26 -11.28
CA GLU A 159 -5.74 -12.36 -10.71
C GLU A 159 -4.98 -11.08 -11.03
N LEU A 160 -4.90 -10.20 -10.04
CA LEU A 160 -4.05 -9.03 -10.17
C LEU A 160 -2.63 -9.50 -10.41
N GLN A 161 -2.06 -9.01 -11.52
CA GLN A 161 -0.62 -8.95 -11.70
C GLN A 161 -0.10 -7.89 -10.72
N LEU A 162 -0.10 -8.24 -9.43
CA LEU A 162 0.58 -7.47 -8.40
C LEU A 162 2.02 -7.32 -8.87
N GLY A 163 2.55 -6.11 -8.77
CA GLY A 163 3.95 -5.84 -9.11
C GLY A 163 4.88 -6.80 -8.38
N SER A 164 6.07 -6.98 -8.92
CA SER A 164 7.12 -7.75 -8.25
C SER A 164 7.74 -6.99 -7.09
N GLY A 165 8.53 -7.71 -6.30
CA GLY A 165 9.24 -7.17 -5.17
C GLY A 165 8.41 -7.29 -3.91
N PHE A 166 8.58 -6.34 -3.00
CA PHE A 166 8.00 -6.41 -1.67
C PHE A 166 6.51 -6.06 -1.67
N LEU A 167 5.71 -6.94 -1.06
CA LEU A 167 4.27 -6.80 -0.95
C LEU A 167 3.86 -6.88 0.53
N SER A 168 3.06 -5.91 0.97
CA SER A 168 2.30 -6.02 2.22
C SER A 168 1.37 -7.23 2.16
N VAL A 169 1.14 -7.87 3.31
CA VAL A 169 0.22 -9.02 3.43
C VAL A 169 -1.17 -8.66 2.89
N GLU A 170 -1.67 -7.46 3.20
CA GLU A 170 -2.98 -6.98 2.77
C GLU A 170 -3.06 -6.86 1.24
N ARG A 171 -2.01 -6.35 0.59
CA ARG A 171 -1.93 -6.31 -0.89
C ARG A 171 -1.87 -7.70 -1.50
N ALA A 172 -1.12 -8.62 -0.91
CA ALA A 172 -0.99 -9.99 -1.41
C ALA A 172 -2.31 -10.77 -1.29
N GLN A 173 -3.11 -10.47 -0.26
CA GLN A 173 -4.39 -11.12 -0.01
C GLN A 173 -5.57 -10.46 -0.73
N ARG A 174 -5.42 -9.20 -1.20
CA ARG A 174 -6.45 -8.47 -1.93
C ARG A 174 -6.98 -9.30 -3.11
N LYS A 175 -8.31 -9.41 -3.20
CA LYS A 175 -9.02 -10.01 -4.33
C LYS A 175 -9.77 -8.95 -5.09
N VAL A 176 -9.85 -9.10 -6.41
CA VAL A 176 -10.62 -8.20 -7.28
C VAL A 176 -11.58 -9.02 -8.09
N PHE A 177 -12.86 -8.69 -7.98
CA PHE A 177 -13.93 -9.32 -8.73
C PHE A 177 -14.46 -8.33 -9.75
N CYS A 178 -14.74 -8.81 -10.96
CA CYS A 178 -15.23 -8.00 -12.06
C CYS A 178 -16.54 -8.57 -12.59
N ARG A 179 -17.58 -7.73 -12.62
CA ARG A 179 -18.89 -8.13 -13.15
C ARG A 179 -18.89 -8.19 -14.68
N SER A 180 -18.15 -7.31 -15.33
CA SER A 180 -17.91 -7.29 -16.78
C SER A 180 -16.49 -6.83 -17.10
N SER A 181 -16.11 -6.78 -18.38
CA SER A 181 -14.80 -6.28 -18.83
C SER A 181 -14.59 -4.77 -18.62
N THR A 182 -15.63 -3.99 -18.35
CA THR A 182 -15.51 -2.55 -18.05
C THR A 182 -15.82 -2.22 -16.58
N GLY A 183 -16.29 -3.22 -15.82
CA GLY A 183 -16.69 -3.10 -14.42
C GLY A 183 -18.18 -3.41 -14.22
N PRO A 184 -18.78 -3.03 -13.08
CA PRO A 184 -18.09 -2.56 -11.87
C PRO A 184 -17.07 -3.58 -11.34
N SER A 185 -16.11 -3.09 -10.55
CA SER A 185 -15.10 -3.92 -9.89
C SER A 185 -15.28 -3.87 -8.37
N LEU A 186 -15.16 -5.02 -7.70
CA LEU A 186 -15.19 -5.13 -6.26
C LEU A 186 -13.83 -5.58 -5.75
N ASN A 187 -13.18 -4.70 -5.00
CA ASN A 187 -11.94 -5.01 -4.31
C ASN A 187 -12.26 -5.46 -2.89
N VAL A 188 -11.81 -6.65 -2.53
CA VAL A 188 -11.95 -7.22 -1.20
C VAL A 188 -10.58 -7.29 -0.56
N SER A 189 -10.44 -6.68 0.61
CA SER A 189 -9.26 -6.81 1.47
C SER A 189 -9.71 -7.08 2.89
N SER A 190 -8.97 -7.92 3.59
CA SER A 190 -9.24 -8.31 4.97
C SER A 190 -7.98 -8.20 5.81
N LYS A 191 -8.15 -7.91 7.10
CA LYS A 191 -7.07 -7.78 8.06
C LYS A 191 -7.49 -8.38 9.40
N ALA A 192 -6.65 -9.25 9.95
CA ALA A 192 -6.86 -9.77 11.30
C ALA A 192 -6.69 -8.64 12.34
N MET A 193 -7.61 -8.59 13.29
CA MET A 193 -7.63 -7.61 14.37
C MET A 193 -7.25 -8.27 15.71
N PRO A 194 -6.74 -7.51 16.69
CA PRO A 194 -6.31 -8.06 17.98
C PRO A 194 -7.41 -8.74 18.81
N ASN A 195 -8.68 -8.45 18.53
CA ASN A 195 -9.85 -8.99 19.23
C ASN A 195 -10.40 -10.27 18.58
N GLU A 196 -9.58 -11.01 17.84
CA GLU A 196 -9.96 -12.23 17.10
C GLU A 196 -11.05 -11.99 16.04
N ARG A 197 -11.31 -10.73 15.67
CA ARG A 197 -12.16 -10.38 14.54
C ARG A 197 -11.32 -10.12 13.31
N THR A 198 -11.96 -10.15 12.16
CA THR A 198 -11.38 -9.70 10.90
C THR A 198 -12.10 -8.45 10.45
N GLU A 199 -11.35 -7.37 10.24
CA GLU A 199 -11.84 -6.19 9.53
C GLU A 199 -11.83 -6.51 8.03
N VAL A 200 -12.94 -6.24 7.36
CA VAL A 200 -13.08 -6.41 5.91
C VAL A 200 -13.41 -5.06 5.30
N ARG A 201 -12.63 -4.71 4.29
CA ARG A 201 -12.85 -3.55 3.44
C ARG A 201 -13.26 -4.00 2.05
N LEU A 202 -14.40 -3.50 1.63
CA LEU A 202 -14.94 -3.64 0.30
C LEU A 202 -14.85 -2.28 -0.39
N ASP A 203 -14.22 -2.24 -1.56
CA ASP A 203 -14.08 -1.03 -2.37
C ASP A 203 -14.66 -1.32 -3.75
N LEU A 204 -15.88 -0.82 -3.96
CA LEU A 204 -16.64 -0.93 -5.19
C LEU A 204 -16.31 0.27 -6.09
N GLU A 205 -15.66 -0.02 -7.20
CA GLU A 205 -15.44 0.94 -8.27
C GLU A 205 -16.53 0.78 -9.33
N PRO A 206 -17.24 1.85 -9.70
CA PRO A 206 -18.25 1.80 -10.75
C PRO A 206 -17.62 1.48 -12.11
N GLU A 207 -18.46 1.21 -13.10
CA GLU A 207 -17.99 0.96 -14.46
C GLU A 207 -17.18 2.15 -14.99
N ARG A 208 -15.98 1.88 -15.53
CA ARG A 208 -15.14 2.90 -16.17
C ARG A 208 -14.71 2.41 -17.55
N LYS A 209 -15.03 3.18 -18.60
CA LYS A 209 -14.63 2.85 -19.98
C LYS A 209 -13.11 2.89 -20.18
N LEU A 210 -12.40 3.74 -19.43
CA LEU A 210 -10.96 3.92 -19.51
C LEU A 210 -10.31 3.61 -18.16
N GLY A 211 -9.26 2.78 -18.17
CA GLY A 211 -8.46 2.51 -16.98
C GLY A 211 -9.07 1.49 -16.00
N SER A 212 -10.21 0.87 -16.33
CA SER A 212 -10.80 -0.16 -15.49
C SER A 212 -9.84 -1.34 -15.28
N ILE A 213 -9.72 -1.76 -14.03
CA ILE A 213 -8.95 -2.96 -13.63
C ILE A 213 -9.56 -4.25 -14.20
N CYS A 214 -10.85 -4.20 -14.58
CA CYS A 214 -11.57 -5.30 -15.20
C CYS A 214 -11.35 -5.41 -16.69
N ALA A 215 -10.86 -4.34 -17.33
CA ALA A 215 -10.48 -4.42 -18.73
C ALA A 215 -9.28 -5.35 -18.78
N VAL A 216 -9.49 -6.54 -19.38
CA VAL A 216 -8.41 -7.42 -19.82
C VAL A 216 -7.59 -6.59 -20.79
N ARG A 217 -6.62 -5.89 -20.27
CA ARG A 217 -5.59 -5.30 -21.07
C ARG A 217 -4.65 -6.46 -21.33
N ASP A 218 -4.53 -6.84 -22.59
CA ASP A 218 -3.31 -7.44 -23.12
C ASP A 218 -2.16 -6.44 -22.94
N TYR A 219 -1.83 -6.11 -21.68
CA TYR A 219 -0.60 -5.46 -21.27
C TYR A 219 0.60 -6.40 -21.40
N HIS A 220 0.41 -7.51 -22.11
CA HIS A 220 1.39 -8.52 -22.48
C HIS A 220 2.50 -8.01 -23.40
N GLN A 221 2.86 -6.72 -23.46
CA GLN A 221 4.03 -6.34 -24.28
C GLN A 221 4.99 -5.34 -23.64
N CYS A 222 4.55 -4.40 -22.80
CA CYS A 222 5.48 -3.37 -22.31
C CYS A 222 6.19 -3.72 -20.99
N PHE A 223 5.68 -4.67 -20.19
CA PHE A 223 6.21 -5.00 -18.84
C PHE A 223 6.47 -6.50 -18.61
N GLN A 224 6.48 -7.31 -19.67
CA GLN A 224 6.53 -8.79 -19.58
C GLN A 224 7.78 -9.38 -18.92
N ARG A 225 8.84 -8.60 -18.69
CA ARG A 225 10.06 -9.13 -18.06
C ARG A 225 10.06 -8.83 -16.58
N ASN A 226 9.06 -9.35 -15.88
CA ASN A 226 9.07 -9.24 -14.44
C ASN A 226 9.72 -10.46 -13.80
N VAL A 227 11.06 -10.43 -13.72
CA VAL A 227 11.84 -11.53 -13.16
C VAL A 227 11.97 -11.46 -11.63
N LEU A 228 11.62 -10.31 -11.05
CA LEU A 228 11.68 -10.16 -9.60
C LEU A 228 10.55 -10.98 -8.95
N PRO A 229 10.88 -11.79 -7.91
CA PRO A 229 9.87 -12.55 -7.20
C PRO A 229 8.87 -11.64 -6.48
N LYS A 230 7.66 -12.15 -6.25
CA LYS A 230 6.71 -11.55 -5.30
C LYS A 230 7.17 -11.94 -3.89
N LEU A 231 7.60 -10.96 -3.11
CA LEU A 231 8.13 -11.12 -1.75
C LEU A 231 7.13 -10.57 -0.74
N VAL A 232 6.27 -11.44 -0.23
CA VAL A 232 5.26 -11.09 0.79
C VAL A 232 5.95 -10.94 2.14
N HIS A 233 5.64 -9.87 2.85
CA HIS A 233 6.16 -9.64 4.20
C HIS A 233 5.70 -10.68 5.21
N LEU A 234 6.40 -10.74 6.36
CA LEU A 234 5.97 -11.50 7.51
C LEU A 234 4.60 -11.00 8.01
N PRO A 235 3.77 -11.88 8.62
CA PRO A 235 2.63 -11.42 9.40
C PRO A 235 3.06 -10.37 10.43
N ASN A 236 2.27 -9.30 10.58
CA ASN A 236 2.51 -8.16 11.47
C ASN A 236 3.70 -7.24 11.11
N ALA A 237 4.42 -7.49 10.02
CA ALA A 237 5.41 -6.53 9.53
C ALA A 237 4.70 -5.32 8.90
N GLN A 238 5.03 -4.12 9.36
CA GLN A 238 4.49 -2.88 8.81
C GLN A 238 5.47 -2.34 7.75
N SER A 239 5.04 -2.24 6.50
CA SER A 239 5.77 -1.49 5.47
C SER A 239 5.67 0.01 5.78
N LEU A 240 6.83 0.67 5.83
CA LEU A 240 6.98 2.11 6.09
C LEU A 240 7.24 2.90 4.80
N GLY A 241 7.49 2.22 3.68
CA GLY A 241 7.73 2.85 2.39
C GLY A 241 8.66 2.01 1.53
N GLY A 242 8.22 1.78 0.29
CA GLY A 242 8.94 0.99 -0.68
C GLY A 242 8.65 1.42 -2.11
N GLY A 243 9.46 0.93 -3.02
CA GLY A 243 9.36 1.24 -4.45
C GLY A 243 9.92 0.11 -5.28
N ALA A 244 9.35 -0.04 -6.48
CA ALA A 244 9.91 -0.88 -7.53
C ALA A 244 10.25 0.01 -8.71
N PHE A 245 11.42 -0.22 -9.30
CA PHE A 245 11.91 0.53 -10.46
C PHE A 245 12.58 -0.42 -11.44
N SER A 246 12.35 -0.16 -12.73
CA SER A 246 12.94 -0.91 -13.84
C SER A 246 13.68 0.05 -14.75
N SER A 247 14.87 -0.35 -15.19
CA SER A 247 15.68 0.39 -16.17
C SER A 247 15.73 -0.41 -17.46
N GLU A 248 14.97 0.04 -18.46
CA GLU A 248 14.99 -0.46 -19.85
C GLU A 248 14.93 -2.00 -19.97
N GLY A 249 14.31 -2.68 -19.00
CA GLY A 249 14.20 -4.14 -18.96
C GLY A 249 15.52 -4.91 -18.77
N ARG A 250 16.63 -4.23 -18.45
CA ARG A 250 17.95 -4.85 -18.18
C ARG A 250 18.27 -4.95 -16.69
N ALA A 251 17.70 -4.05 -15.89
CA ALA A 251 17.83 -4.08 -14.46
C ALA A 251 16.47 -3.79 -13.82
N MET A 252 16.16 -4.54 -12.76
CA MET A 252 14.98 -4.37 -11.95
C MET A 252 15.38 -4.31 -10.50
N ASN A 253 14.72 -3.45 -9.75
CA ASN A 253 14.96 -3.31 -8.32
C ASN A 253 13.64 -3.17 -7.59
N ALA A 254 13.59 -3.72 -6.40
CA ALA A 254 12.56 -3.49 -5.42
C ALA A 254 13.23 -3.19 -4.09
N CYS A 255 12.70 -2.22 -3.36
CA CYS A 255 13.09 -1.94 -1.99
C CYS A 255 11.88 -1.67 -1.11
N ASP A 256 12.04 -1.92 0.18
CA ASP A 256 11.08 -1.53 1.20
C ASP A 256 11.80 -1.30 2.53
N ILE A 257 11.17 -0.55 3.42
CA ILE A 257 11.54 -0.45 4.82
C ILE A 257 10.41 -1.05 5.62
N ILE A 258 10.69 -2.11 6.37
CA ILE A 258 9.70 -2.74 7.23
C ILE A 258 10.02 -2.53 8.70
N ARG A 259 8.98 -2.42 9.52
CA ARG A 259 9.03 -2.51 10.97
C ARG A 259 8.49 -3.86 11.43
N THR A 260 9.26 -4.60 12.21
CA THR A 260 8.88 -5.92 12.75
C THR A 260 9.73 -6.30 13.95
N GLU A 261 9.13 -7.03 14.90
CA GLU A 261 9.83 -7.64 16.04
C GLU A 261 10.64 -8.88 15.63
N ALA A 262 10.48 -9.35 14.39
CA ALA A 262 11.22 -10.49 13.87
C ALA A 262 12.73 -10.21 13.87
N THR A 263 13.51 -11.26 14.13
CA THR A 263 14.97 -11.21 14.04
C THR A 263 15.42 -11.22 12.59
N LEU A 264 16.65 -10.78 12.32
CA LEU A 264 17.28 -10.89 11.01
C LEU A 264 17.24 -12.35 10.48
N ALA A 265 17.50 -13.34 11.34
CA ALA A 265 17.45 -14.75 10.95
C ALA A 265 16.04 -15.18 10.53
N SER A 266 15.01 -14.73 11.25
CA SER A 266 13.61 -14.99 10.90
C SER A 266 13.22 -14.36 9.55
N LEU A 267 13.71 -13.16 9.27
CA LEU A 267 13.49 -12.49 7.98
C LEU A 267 14.16 -13.25 6.82
N VAL A 268 15.38 -13.73 7.01
CA VAL A 268 16.09 -14.55 6.02
C VAL A 268 15.31 -15.85 5.76
N ALA A 269 14.90 -16.55 6.82
CA ALA A 269 14.11 -17.78 6.72
C ALA A 269 12.74 -17.57 6.06
N HIS A 270 12.20 -16.35 6.07
CA HIS A 270 10.94 -15.99 5.44
C HIS A 270 11.08 -15.67 3.95
N TYR A 271 12.09 -14.89 3.56
CA TYR A 271 12.22 -14.43 2.16
C TYR A 271 12.95 -15.41 1.25
N VAL A 272 13.97 -16.13 1.75
CA VAL A 272 14.75 -17.08 0.94
C VAL A 272 13.86 -18.12 0.24
N PRO A 273 12.93 -18.80 0.94
CA PRO A 273 12.06 -19.76 0.27
C PRO A 273 11.16 -19.15 -0.80
N GLN A 274 10.75 -17.88 -0.66
CA GLN A 274 9.93 -17.19 -1.65
C GLN A 274 10.73 -16.89 -2.93
N ILE A 275 12.02 -16.57 -2.78
CA ILE A 275 12.94 -16.36 -3.92
C ILE A 275 13.14 -17.69 -4.65
N GLU A 276 13.39 -18.78 -3.91
CA GLU A 276 13.57 -20.13 -4.46
C GLU A 276 12.32 -20.65 -5.17
N GLN A 277 11.12 -20.43 -4.59
CA GLN A 277 9.84 -20.77 -5.20
C GLN A 277 9.58 -20.04 -6.53
N ALA A 278 10.26 -18.91 -6.75
CA ALA A 278 10.26 -18.18 -8.01
C ALA A 278 11.38 -18.62 -8.97
N ASN A 279 11.93 -19.83 -8.79
CA ASN A 279 12.95 -20.47 -9.62
C ASN A 279 14.34 -19.80 -9.61
N TRP A 280 14.59 -18.90 -8.66
CA TRP A 280 15.93 -18.36 -8.45
C TRP A 280 16.78 -19.37 -7.66
N THR A 281 18.02 -19.58 -8.11
CA THR A 281 18.99 -20.45 -7.44
C THR A 281 20.03 -19.62 -6.70
N GLU A 282 20.26 -19.88 -5.41
CA GLU A 282 21.28 -19.19 -4.63
C GLU A 282 22.68 -19.58 -5.12
N THR A 283 23.53 -18.57 -5.34
CA THR A 283 24.92 -18.73 -5.78
C THR A 283 25.93 -18.34 -4.69
N GLY A 284 25.48 -17.63 -3.65
CA GLY A 284 26.32 -17.18 -2.55
C GLY A 284 25.51 -16.47 -1.48
N ARG A 285 26.00 -16.50 -0.24
CA ARG A 285 25.36 -15.86 0.91
C ARG A 285 26.41 -15.41 1.92
N HIS A 286 26.15 -14.28 2.55
CA HIS A 286 26.85 -13.85 3.75
C HIS A 286 25.89 -13.24 4.75
N GLN A 287 26.12 -13.51 6.04
CA GLN A 287 25.29 -13.01 7.12
C GLN A 287 26.15 -12.61 8.31
N ASN A 288 25.78 -11.52 8.97
CA ASN A 288 26.20 -11.19 10.32
C ASN A 288 24.99 -10.69 11.12
N ASN A 289 25.23 -10.03 12.26
CA ASN A 289 24.16 -9.58 13.14
C ASN A 289 23.37 -8.37 12.63
N LEU A 290 23.88 -7.65 11.63
CA LEU A 290 23.32 -6.38 11.14
C LEU A 290 22.79 -6.46 9.72
N PHE A 291 23.31 -7.39 8.92
CA PHE A 291 22.81 -7.60 7.58
C PHE A 291 22.96 -9.04 7.11
N ASN A 292 22.15 -9.39 6.13
CA ASN A 292 22.28 -10.58 5.30
C ASN A 292 22.27 -10.13 3.83
N TRP A 293 23.17 -10.67 3.02
CA TRP A 293 23.02 -10.61 1.58
C TRP A 293 23.17 -11.99 0.96
N SER A 294 22.47 -12.20 -0.15
CA SER A 294 22.61 -13.39 -0.99
C SER A 294 22.60 -13.02 -2.47
N SER A 295 23.37 -13.78 -3.26
CA SER A 295 23.42 -13.67 -4.71
C SER A 295 22.66 -14.81 -5.35
N TRP A 296 22.01 -14.52 -6.48
CA TRP A 296 21.05 -15.43 -7.12
C TRP A 296 21.25 -15.51 -8.62
N SER A 297 20.83 -16.61 -9.24
CA SER A 297 20.75 -16.76 -10.69
C SER A 297 19.40 -17.29 -11.13
N LEU A 298 18.93 -16.83 -12.30
CA LEU A 298 17.71 -17.28 -12.95
C LEU A 298 17.95 -17.34 -14.45
N ILE A 299 17.50 -18.42 -15.09
CA ILE A 299 17.30 -18.46 -16.54
C ILE A 299 15.80 -18.30 -16.78
N ASP A 300 15.41 -17.22 -17.47
CA ASP A 300 14.00 -16.96 -17.75
C ASP A 300 13.48 -17.81 -18.94
N GLU A 301 12.17 -17.71 -19.20
CA GLU A 301 11.51 -18.45 -20.30
C GLU A 301 12.09 -18.10 -21.69
N ASN A 302 12.73 -16.94 -21.83
CA ASN A 302 13.37 -16.48 -23.05
C ASN A 302 14.87 -16.80 -23.08
N GLN A 303 15.36 -17.67 -22.19
CA GLN A 303 16.77 -18.07 -22.08
C GLN A 303 17.73 -16.93 -21.72
N ASN A 304 17.25 -15.84 -21.11
CA ASN A 304 18.14 -14.79 -20.61
C ASN A 304 18.76 -15.20 -19.27
N ASP A 305 20.06 -14.91 -19.08
CA ASP A 305 20.76 -15.12 -17.81
C ASP A 305 20.64 -13.89 -16.91
N TRP A 306 19.97 -14.06 -15.77
CA TRP A 306 19.77 -13.04 -14.76
C TRP A 306 20.62 -13.30 -13.52
N ARG A 307 21.22 -12.25 -12.99
CA ARG A 307 21.90 -12.22 -11.69
C ARG A 307 21.15 -11.34 -10.72
N GLY A 308 20.91 -11.89 -9.54
CA GLY A 308 20.18 -11.23 -8.48
C GLY A 308 21.04 -10.96 -7.27
N VAL A 309 20.70 -9.91 -6.53
CA VAL A 309 21.21 -9.65 -5.18
C VAL A 309 20.04 -9.33 -4.28
N PHE A 310 19.93 -10.06 -3.18
CA PHE A 310 19.00 -9.78 -2.10
C PHE A 310 19.78 -9.28 -0.89
N LEU A 311 19.30 -8.21 -0.25
CA LEU A 311 19.89 -7.57 0.92
C LEU A 311 18.83 -7.29 1.97
N ILE A 312 19.13 -7.66 3.22
CA ILE A 312 18.39 -7.27 4.41
C ILE A 312 19.38 -6.54 5.32
N LEU A 313 19.07 -5.30 5.70
CA LEU A 313 19.92 -4.46 6.53
C LEU A 313 19.11 -3.92 7.72
N GLN A 314 19.59 -4.16 8.95
CA GLN A 314 19.03 -3.58 10.16
C GLN A 314 19.42 -2.09 10.28
N ILE A 315 18.44 -1.23 10.50
CA ILE A 315 18.66 0.21 10.71
C ILE A 315 18.90 0.45 12.20
N LYS A 316 20.16 0.66 12.60
CA LYS A 316 20.56 0.70 14.03
C LYS A 316 19.87 1.77 14.87
N ASP A 317 19.57 2.91 14.27
CA ASP A 317 19.00 4.06 14.99
C ASP A 317 17.48 3.95 15.14
N ILE A 318 16.86 2.95 14.51
CA ILE A 318 15.43 2.73 14.55
C ILE A 318 15.18 1.27 14.89
N GLN A 319 14.90 1.01 16.17
CA GLN A 319 14.66 -0.35 16.66
C GLN A 319 13.56 -1.02 15.83
N SER A 320 13.77 -2.31 15.54
CA SER A 320 12.82 -3.14 14.80
C SER A 320 12.60 -2.73 13.34
N CYS A 321 13.46 -1.89 12.75
CA CYS A 321 13.38 -1.52 11.33
C CYS A 321 14.46 -2.19 10.47
N TYR A 322 14.05 -2.68 9.31
CA TYR A 322 14.92 -3.32 8.32
C TYR A 322 14.70 -2.71 6.94
N TYR A 323 15.79 -2.38 6.26
CA TYR A 323 15.80 -2.09 4.83
C TYR A 323 15.93 -3.40 4.06
N LEU A 324 15.02 -3.60 3.12
CA LEU A 324 15.00 -4.73 2.21
C LEU A 324 15.29 -4.24 0.80
N HIS A 325 16.11 -4.98 0.07
CA HIS A 325 16.41 -4.69 -1.33
C HIS A 325 16.59 -5.98 -2.12
N MET A 326 15.95 -6.04 -3.28
CA MET A 326 16.14 -7.09 -4.26
C MET A 326 16.43 -6.43 -5.60
N GLN A 327 17.55 -6.80 -6.21
CA GLN A 327 17.92 -6.38 -7.55
C GLN A 327 18.06 -7.61 -8.45
N ALA A 328 17.68 -7.46 -9.71
CA ALA A 328 17.95 -8.40 -10.78
C ALA A 328 18.57 -7.65 -11.96
N SER A 329 19.62 -8.19 -12.55
CA SER A 329 20.29 -7.64 -13.74
C SER A 329 20.48 -8.74 -14.78
N CYS A 330 20.10 -8.48 -16.02
CA CYS A 330 20.30 -9.37 -17.15
C CYS A 330 21.76 -9.24 -17.62
N ILE A 331 22.51 -10.35 -17.61
CA ILE A 331 23.93 -10.38 -18.00
C ILE A 331 24.08 -10.71 -19.48
N ASN A 332 23.25 -11.63 -19.99
CA ASN A 332 23.23 -12.01 -21.40
C ASN A 332 21.78 -12.04 -21.89
N SER A 333 21.49 -11.24 -22.92
CA SER A 333 20.25 -11.33 -23.70
C SER A 333 20.56 -11.99 -25.04
N ILE A 334 19.83 -13.05 -25.37
CA ILE A 334 19.93 -13.71 -26.68
C ILE A 334 19.19 -12.90 -27.74
#